data_AF-A0A314V0S8-F1
#
_entry.id   AF-A0A314V0S8-F1
#
_cell.length_a   1.000
_cell.length_b   1.000
_cell.length_c   1.000
_cell.angle_alpha   90.00
_cell.angle_beta   90.00
_cell.angle_gamma   90.00
#
_symmetry.space_group_name_H-M   'P 1'
#
loop_
_entity.id
_entity.type
_entity.pdbx_description
1 polymer ?
#
loop_
_entity_poly.entity_id
_entity_poly.type
_entity_poly.pdbx_seq_one_letter_code
_entity_poly.pdbx_strand_id
1 'polypeptide(L)'
;MRMKLSRGWITKSREIYSSSMQVCGVRGDSTNAAKAMFWQARKGLSFVLTFETERERNAAIILARKYALDCNVMLAGPDDRV
;
A
#
# COMPACT_ATOMS: atom_id res chain seq x y z
N MET A 1 13.31 6.20 0.40
CA MET A 1 12.45 5.58 1.45
C MET A 1 11.78 4.32 0.88
N ARG A 2 11.20 3.42 1.70
CA ARG A 2 10.70 2.10 1.24
C ARG A 2 9.50 1.59 2.04
N MET A 3 8.73 0.69 1.43
CA MET A 3 7.76 -0.17 2.11
C MET A 3 8.31 -1.60 2.22
N LYS A 4 8.01 -2.29 3.34
CA LYS A 4 8.42 -3.67 3.59
C LYS A 4 7.30 -4.44 4.26
N LEU A 5 7.00 -5.64 3.75
CA LEU A 5 6.15 -6.62 4.40
C LEU A 5 6.99 -7.79 4.88
N SER A 6 6.83 -8.17 6.14
CA SER A 6 7.56 -9.29 6.77
C SER A 6 6.61 -10.17 7.57
N ARG A 7 6.94 -11.46 7.68
CA ARG A 7 6.30 -12.40 8.61
C ARG A 7 7.38 -12.94 9.54
N GLY A 8 7.46 -12.37 10.75
CA GLY A 8 8.62 -12.54 11.62
C GLY A 8 9.90 -12.08 10.91
N TRP A 9 10.92 -12.93 10.91
CA TRP A 9 12.21 -12.67 10.26
C TRP A 9 12.17 -12.75 8.71
N ILE A 10 11.14 -13.37 8.13
CA ILE A 10 11.03 -13.58 6.68
C ILE A 10 10.50 -12.31 6.01
N THR A 11 11.24 -11.80 5.03
CA THR A 11 10.78 -10.67 4.19
C THR A 11 9.96 -11.20 3.02
N LYS A 12 8.70 -10.75 2.91
CA LYS A 12 7.80 -11.10 1.80
C LYS A 12 7.91 -10.12 0.64
N SER A 13 8.11 -8.84 0.94
CA SER A 13 8.38 -7.80 -0.05
C SER A 13 9.15 -6.66 0.60
N ARG A 14 10.04 -6.01 -0.14
CA ARG A 14 10.82 -4.84 0.29
C ARG A 14 11.13 -4.01 -0.94
N GLU A 15 10.33 -2.97 -1.18
CA GLU A 15 10.41 -2.17 -2.39
C GLU A 15 10.60 -0.69 -2.05
N ILE A 16 11.52 -0.04 -2.78
CA ILE A 16 11.68 1.40 -2.76
C ILE A 16 10.46 2.02 -3.46
N TYR A 17 10.03 3.20 -3.02
CA TYR A 17 8.96 3.91 -3.73
C TYR A 17 9.36 4.12 -5.20
N SER A 18 8.45 3.77 -6.11
CA SER A 18 8.63 3.92 -7.56
C SER A 18 7.32 4.27 -8.21
N SER A 19 7.37 4.83 -9.43
CA SER A 19 6.18 5.14 -10.23
C SER A 19 5.33 3.91 -10.59
N SER A 20 5.89 2.71 -10.50
CA SER A 20 5.16 1.45 -10.72
C SER A 20 4.47 0.91 -9.47
N MET A 21 4.73 1.47 -8.28
CA MET A 21 4.10 1.05 -7.05
C MET A 21 2.71 1.68 -6.92
N GLN A 22 1.72 0.89 -6.48
CA GLN A 22 0.34 1.37 -6.27
C GLN A 22 -0.12 1.08 -4.85
N VAL A 23 -0.87 2.03 -4.27
CA VAL A 23 -1.47 1.90 -2.93
C VAL A 23 -2.84 2.58 -2.90
N CYS A 24 -3.86 1.82 -2.46
CA CYS A 24 -5.20 2.32 -2.20
C CYS A 24 -5.95 1.46 -1.17
N GLY A 25 -7.16 1.87 -0.78
CA GLY A 25 -8.10 0.97 -0.11
C GLY A 25 -8.51 -0.17 -1.05
N VAL A 26 -8.92 -1.32 -0.51
CA VAL A 26 -9.49 -2.40 -1.33
C VAL A 26 -10.83 -1.93 -1.92
N ARG A 27 -11.03 -2.15 -3.22
CA ARG A 27 -12.22 -1.72 -3.99
C ARG A 27 -13.24 -2.86 -4.22
N GLY A 28 -13.28 -3.87 -3.36
CA GLY A 28 -14.16 -5.04 -3.50
C GLY A 28 -15.16 -5.17 -2.35
N ASP A 29 -16.29 -5.82 -2.61
CA ASP A 29 -17.41 -6.01 -1.67
C ASP A 29 -17.12 -7.11 -0.63
N SER A 30 -16.13 -6.86 0.23
CA SER A 30 -15.85 -7.72 1.37
C SER A 30 -16.15 -7.00 2.68
N THR A 31 -16.62 -7.74 3.68
CA THR A 31 -16.91 -7.21 5.03
C THR A 31 -15.71 -6.53 5.69
N ASN A 32 -14.49 -6.84 5.25
CA ASN A 32 -13.25 -6.27 5.75
C ASN A 32 -12.64 -5.19 4.84
N ALA A 33 -13.32 -4.77 3.76
CA ALA A 33 -12.79 -3.81 2.80
C ALA A 33 -12.36 -2.50 3.46
N ALA A 34 -13.12 -2.01 4.45
CA ALA A 34 -12.79 -0.80 5.19
C ALA A 34 -11.51 -0.92 6.04
N LYS A 35 -11.10 -2.14 6.41
CA LYS A 35 -9.85 -2.41 7.13
C LYS A 35 -8.72 -2.87 6.23
N ALA A 36 -8.97 -3.07 4.94
CA ALA A 36 -7.99 -3.62 4.02
C ALA A 36 -7.41 -2.56 3.07
N MET A 37 -6.11 -2.65 2.80
CA MET A 37 -5.45 -1.90 1.74
C MET A 37 -4.96 -2.84 0.65
N PHE A 38 -5.00 -2.35 -0.59
CA PHE A 38 -4.28 -2.93 -1.71
C PHE A 38 -2.90 -2.26 -1.82
N TRP A 39 -1.86 -3.09 -1.95
CA TRP A 39 -0.50 -2.64 -2.22
C TRP A 39 0.08 -3.46 -3.37
N GLN A 40 0.27 -2.84 -4.53
CA GLN A 40 1.11 -3.39 -5.58
C GLN A 40 2.54 -2.91 -5.35
N ALA A 41 3.40 -3.83 -4.93
CA ALA A 41 4.79 -3.49 -4.61
C ALA A 41 5.60 -3.21 -5.88
N ARG A 42 5.34 -3.99 -6.93
CA ARG A 42 5.84 -3.84 -8.30
C ARG A 42 4.93 -4.60 -9.27
N LYS A 43 5.11 -4.43 -10.58
CA LYS A 43 4.35 -5.17 -11.59
C LYS A 43 4.40 -6.69 -11.34
N GLY A 44 3.23 -7.32 -11.29
CA GLY A 44 3.09 -8.76 -11.04
C GLY A 44 3.22 -9.19 -9.57
N LEU A 45 3.43 -8.27 -8.62
CA LEU A 45 3.45 -8.58 -7.18
C LEU A 45 2.59 -7.59 -6.40
N SER A 46 1.44 -8.08 -5.91
CA SER A 46 0.51 -7.31 -5.11
C SER A 46 0.02 -8.06 -3.88
N PHE A 47 -0.41 -7.31 -2.88
CA PHE A 47 -0.92 -7.80 -1.61
C PHE A 47 -2.23 -7.09 -1.27
N VAL A 48 -3.12 -7.82 -0.61
CA VAL A 48 -4.22 -7.25 0.18
C VAL A 48 -3.86 -7.44 1.64
N LEU A 49 -3.75 -6.33 2.38
CA LEU A 49 -3.35 -6.31 3.78
C LEU A 49 -4.49 -5.80 4.64
N THR A 50 -4.98 -6.62 5.56
CA THR A 50 -6.02 -6.26 6.51
C THR A 50 -5.39 -5.78 7.81
N PHE A 51 -5.79 -4.60 8.28
CA PHE A 51 -5.36 -4.01 9.55
C PHE A 51 -6.34 -4.35 10.67
N GLU A 52 -5.91 -4.13 11.92
CA GLU A 52 -6.78 -4.34 13.08
C GLU A 52 -7.94 -3.33 13.08
N THR A 53 -7.65 -2.09 12.67
CA THR A 53 -8.62 -1.00 12.59
C THR A 53 -8.59 -0.25 11.26
N GLU A 54 -9.71 0.39 10.91
CA GLU A 54 -9.80 1.26 9.73
C GLU A 54 -8.89 2.49 9.84
N ARG A 55 -8.69 2.99 11.07
CA ARG A 55 -7.80 4.12 11.35
C ARG A 55 -6.36 3.78 11.01
N GLU A 56 -5.88 2.61 11.42
CA GLU A 56 -4.53 2.14 11.08
C GLU A 56 -4.36 1.97 9.58
N ARG A 57 -5.35 1.37 8.91
CA ARG A 57 -5.36 1.24 7.44
C ARG A 57 -5.23 2.60 6.77
N ASN A 58 -6.02 3.59 7.19
CA ASN A 58 -5.98 4.94 6.64
C ASN A 58 -4.65 5.65 6.93
N ALA A 59 -4.13 5.53 8.15
CA ALA A 59 -2.84 6.09 8.52
C ALA A 59 -1.70 5.50 7.68
N ALA A 60 -1.70 4.18 7.46
CA ALA A 60 -0.70 3.50 6.64
C ALA A 60 -0.71 4.01 5.18
N ILE A 61 -1.90 4.18 4.57
CA ILE A 61 -2.03 4.75 3.22
C ILE A 61 -1.50 6.18 3.18
N ILE A 62 -1.91 7.03 4.12
CA ILE A 62 -1.51 8.45 4.16
C ILE A 62 0.01 8.57 4.34
N LEU A 63 0.60 7.80 5.26
CA LEU A 63 2.05 7.80 5.49
C LEU A 63 2.82 7.30 4.27
N ALA A 64 2.37 6.22 3.64
CA ALA A 64 3.00 5.71 2.41
C ALA A 64 3.00 6.76 1.30
N ARG A 65 1.86 7.44 1.09
CA ARG A 65 1.72 8.52 0.09
C ARG A 65 2.61 9.71 0.41
N LYS A 66 2.65 10.15 1.68
CA LYS A 66 3.50 11.25 2.13
C LYS A 66 4.98 10.95 1.89
N TYR A 67 5.47 9.80 2.35
CA TYR A 67 6.88 9.44 2.18
C TYR A 67 7.26 9.13 0.74
N ALA A 68 6.32 8.68 -0.09
CA ALA A 68 6.54 8.58 -1.53
C ALA A 68 6.66 9.96 -2.17
N LEU A 69 5.79 10.91 -1.79
CA LEU A 69 5.83 12.28 -2.28
C LEU A 69 7.14 12.97 -1.91
N ASP A 70 7.63 12.78 -0.69
CA ASP A 70 8.96 13.25 -0.25
C ASP A 70 10.11 12.64 -1.09
N CYS A 71 9.87 11.53 -1.80
CA CYS A 71 10.78 10.92 -2.76
C CYS A 71 10.48 11.33 -4.23
N ASN A 72 9.61 12.33 -4.47
CA ASN A 72 9.10 12.71 -5.79
C ASN A 72 8.36 11.58 -6.53
N VAL A 73 7.72 10.66 -5.79
CA VAL A 73 6.90 9.57 -6.34
C VAL A 73 5.45 9.78 -5.94
N MET A 74 4.57 9.90 -6.93
CA MET A 74 3.13 10.00 -6.67
C MET A 74 2.52 8.59 -6.55
N LEU A 75 2.19 8.20 -5.32
CA LEU A 75 1.62 6.89 -5.01
C LEU A 75 0.09 6.94 -5.02
N ALA A 76 -0.55 6.19 -5.89
CA ALA A 76 -2.01 6.15 -5.98
C ALA A 76 -2.52 4.72 -6.27
N GLY A 77 -3.85 4.54 -6.28
CA GLY A 77 -4.46 3.29 -6.71
C GLY A 77 -4.45 3.14 -8.24
N PRO A 78 -4.80 1.96 -8.75
CA PRO A 78 -5.04 1.77 -10.18
C PRO A 78 -6.08 2.77 -10.69
N ASP A 79 -5.81 3.44 -11.82
CA ASP A 79 -6.75 4.38 -12.47
C ASP A 79 -7.14 5.61 -11.64
N ASP A 80 -6.52 5.84 -10.48
CA ASP A 80 -6.67 7.10 -9.76
C ASP A 80 -6.10 8.22 -10.64
N ARG A 81 -6.83 9.34 -10.74
CA ARG A 81 -6.30 10.55 -11.39
C ARG A 81 -5.28 11.16 -10.44
N VAL A 82 -4.03 11.22 -10.91
CA VAL A 82 -2.85 11.77 -10.24
C VAL A 82 -2.42 13.07 -10.89
#